data_AF-G5J7T4-F1
#
_entry.id   AF-G5J7T4-F1
#
_cell.length_a   1.000
_cell.length_b   1.000
_cell.length_c   1.000
_cell.angle_alpha   90.00
_cell.angle_beta   90.00
_cell.angle_gamma   90.00
#
_symmetry.space_group_name_H-M   'P 1'
#
loop_
_entity.id
_entity.type
_entity.pdbx_description
1 polymer ?
#
loop_
_entity_poly.entity_id
_entity_poly.type
_entity_poly.pdbx_seq_one_letter_code
_entity_poly.pdbx_strand_id
1 'polypeptide(L)'
;MGIDLGLEKFIATSQQELIARPRFFVELQSKPQWLQRRLSKKQKGSKNWHKAREKVAQLHEHIYNTRKNFHYQVAHHLCDQASIIFAEDLNLKAMSRGMLRKHALDAGMASFLEILKHVASKRNVYFDKVDANLTSQTCPNCGVVTGKKDLSQRVHECSNCGF
;
A
#
# COMPACT_ATOMS: atom_id res chain seq x y z
N MET A 1 -16.20 7.45 4.05
CA MET A 1 -15.26 6.60 4.81
C MET A 1 -13.85 7.09 4.53
N GLY A 2 -13.05 7.35 5.57
CA GLY A 2 -11.62 7.66 5.41
C GLY A 2 -10.80 6.37 5.42
N ILE A 3 -9.76 6.30 4.59
CA ILE A 3 -8.79 5.19 4.58
C ILE A 3 -7.35 5.72 4.69
N ASP A 4 -6.59 5.09 5.57
CA ASP A 4 -5.16 5.36 5.77
C ASP A 4 -4.35 4.16 5.29
N LEU A 5 -3.39 4.41 4.40
CA LEU A 5 -2.52 3.38 3.84
C LEU A 5 -1.25 3.25 4.67
N GLY A 6 -0.92 2.02 5.08
CA GLY A 6 0.18 1.77 6.00
C GLY A 6 1.14 0.65 5.60
N LEU A 7 2.29 0.62 6.27
CA LEU A 7 3.26 -0.48 6.16
C LEU A 7 3.14 -1.50 7.30
N GLU A 8 2.45 -1.18 8.38
CA GLU A 8 2.16 -2.17 9.44
C GLU A 8 0.87 -2.93 9.12
N LYS A 9 -0.20 -2.19 8.91
CA LYS A 9 -1.46 -2.63 8.29
C LYS A 9 -1.56 -2.01 6.90
N PHE A 10 -2.15 -2.72 5.94
CA PHE A 10 -2.29 -2.19 4.59
C PHE A 10 -3.25 -1.02 4.56
N ILE A 11 -4.40 -1.17 5.22
CA ILE A 11 -5.42 -0.13 5.36
C ILE A 11 -5.91 -0.08 6.81
N ALA A 12 -6.08 1.13 7.32
CA ALA A 12 -6.93 1.41 8.46
C ALA A 12 -8.11 2.26 8.01
N THR A 13 -9.33 1.90 8.38
CA THR A 13 -10.53 2.67 8.02
C THR A 13 -11.00 3.52 9.20
N SER A 14 -11.72 4.60 8.90
CA SER A 14 -12.40 5.41 9.91
C SER A 14 -13.45 4.64 10.73
N GLN A 15 -13.80 3.42 10.31
CA GLN A 15 -14.72 2.51 11.01
C GLN A 15 -13.96 1.47 11.87
N GLN A 16 -12.67 1.70 12.16
CA GLN A 16 -11.79 0.85 12.97
C GLN A 16 -11.46 -0.52 12.33
N GLU A 17 -11.71 -0.70 11.03
CA GLU A 17 -11.30 -1.91 10.33
C GLU A 17 -9.80 -1.82 9.96
N LEU A 18 -9.07 -2.90 10.23
CA LEU A 18 -7.64 -3.01 9.93
C LEU A 18 -7.39 -4.16 8.96
N ILE A 19 -7.02 -3.83 7.72
CA ILE A 19 -6.68 -4.83 6.71
C ILE A 19 -5.19 -5.15 6.83
N ALA A 20 -4.88 -6.43 7.07
CA ALA A 20 -3.50 -6.88 7.17
C ALA A 20 -2.75 -6.67 5.84
N ARG A 21 -1.45 -6.35 5.92
CA ARG A 21 -0.59 -6.25 4.75
C ARG A 21 0.03 -7.61 4.43
N PRO A 22 -0.32 -8.24 3.30
CA PRO A 22 0.38 -9.43 2.84
C PRO A 22 1.81 -9.05 2.46
N ARG A 23 2.79 -9.86 2.82
CA ARG A 23 4.19 -9.60 2.48
C ARG A 23 4.55 -10.43 1.25
N PHE A 24 3.92 -10.12 0.12
CA PHE A 24 4.03 -10.90 -1.12
C PHE A 24 5.47 -11.19 -1.49
N PHE A 25 6.33 -10.18 -1.47
CA PHE A 25 7.72 -10.34 -1.85
C PHE A 25 8.55 -11.07 -0.79
N VAL A 26 8.23 -10.95 0.50
CA VAL A 26 8.97 -11.59 1.61
C VAL A 26 8.63 -13.07 1.72
N GLU A 27 7.34 -13.42 1.66
CA GLU A 27 6.86 -14.80 1.71
C GLU A 27 7.31 -15.58 0.46
N LEU A 28 7.36 -14.90 -0.69
CA LEU A 28 7.82 -15.51 -1.94
C LEU A 28 9.33 -15.34 -2.16
N GLN A 29 10.12 -14.70 -1.27
CA GLN A 29 11.48 -14.17 -1.52
C GLN A 29 12.59 -15.21 -1.75
N SER A 30 12.48 -16.39 -1.17
CA SER A 30 13.54 -17.42 -1.24
C SER A 30 13.68 -18.01 -2.66
N LYS A 31 12.58 -18.13 -3.41
CA LYS A 31 12.58 -18.58 -4.82
C LYS A 31 13.21 -17.56 -5.80
N PRO A 32 12.87 -16.25 -5.77
CA PRO A 32 13.41 -15.23 -6.67
C PRO A 32 14.92 -15.08 -6.58
N GLN A 33 15.48 -14.97 -5.36
CA GLN A 33 16.93 -14.81 -5.20
C GLN A 33 17.68 -16.03 -5.72
N TRP A 34 17.17 -17.23 -5.44
CA TRP A 34 17.79 -18.45 -5.94
C TRP A 34 17.71 -18.57 -7.47
N LEU A 35 16.55 -18.27 -8.08
CA LEU A 35 16.41 -18.27 -9.54
C LEU A 35 17.29 -17.22 -10.21
N GLN A 36 17.38 -16.01 -9.65
CA GLN A 36 18.27 -14.96 -10.15
C GLN A 36 19.75 -15.35 -10.05
N ARG A 37 20.18 -15.95 -8.92
CA ARG A 37 21.54 -16.51 -8.76
C ARG A 37 21.84 -17.63 -9.75
N ARG A 38 20.85 -18.48 -10.06
CA ARG A 38 21.01 -19.52 -11.08
C ARG A 38 21.13 -18.93 -12.47
N LEU A 39 20.33 -17.90 -12.78
CA LEU A 39 20.36 -17.19 -14.06
C LEU A 39 21.71 -16.49 -14.29
N SER A 40 22.26 -15.81 -13.28
CA SER A 40 23.53 -15.09 -13.41
C SER A 40 24.72 -16.00 -13.70
N LYS A 41 24.65 -17.27 -13.27
CA LYS A 41 25.66 -18.30 -13.57
C LYS A 41 25.51 -18.93 -14.96
N LYS A 42 24.52 -18.56 -15.77
CA LYS A 42 24.32 -19.09 -17.13
C LYS A 42 24.96 -18.19 -18.18
N GLN A 43 25.58 -18.80 -19.19
CA GLN A 43 26.06 -18.09 -20.36
C GLN A 43 24.91 -17.39 -21.07
N LYS A 44 24.97 -16.06 -21.15
CA LYS A 44 23.96 -15.22 -21.81
C LYS A 44 23.73 -15.69 -23.25
N GLY A 45 22.46 -15.82 -23.65
CA GLY A 45 22.08 -16.30 -24.99
C GLY A 45 22.05 -17.83 -25.16
N SER A 46 22.57 -18.62 -24.21
CA SER A 46 22.44 -20.08 -24.27
C SER A 46 20.98 -20.54 -24.08
N LYS A 47 20.61 -21.71 -24.61
CA LYS A 47 19.27 -22.31 -24.39
C LYS A 47 18.92 -22.41 -22.89
N ASN A 48 19.91 -22.72 -22.05
CA ASN A 48 19.73 -22.81 -20.60
C ASN A 48 19.55 -21.45 -19.94
N TRP A 49 20.15 -20.39 -20.47
CA TRP A 49 19.91 -19.02 -20.02
C TRP A 49 18.48 -18.56 -20.34
N HIS A 50 17.99 -18.83 -21.55
CA HIS A 50 16.59 -18.53 -21.91
C HIS A 50 15.59 -19.23 -20.99
N LYS A 51 15.76 -20.54 -20.75
CA LYS A 51 14.92 -21.30 -19.80
C LYS A 51 14.96 -20.74 -18.38
N ALA A 52 16.13 -20.31 -17.90
CA ALA A 52 16.25 -19.72 -16.57
C ALA A 52 15.60 -18.33 -16.49
N ARG A 53 15.73 -17.52 -17.55
CA ARG A 53 15.13 -16.18 -17.66
C ARG A 53 13.60 -16.27 -17.63
N GLU A 54 13.03 -17.22 -18.36
CA GLU A 54 11.58 -17.46 -18.38
C GLU A 54 11.04 -17.81 -17.01
N LYS A 55 11.71 -18.69 -16.25
CA LYS A 55 11.32 -19.02 -14.86
C LYS A 55 11.33 -17.80 -13.94
N VAL A 56 12.32 -16.92 -14.10
CA VAL A 56 12.36 -15.64 -13.35
C VAL A 56 11.18 -14.76 -13.74
N ALA A 57 10.87 -14.64 -15.03
CA ALA A 57 9.73 -13.85 -15.51
C ALA A 57 8.38 -14.37 -14.99
N GLN A 58 8.13 -15.69 -15.08
CA GLN A 58 6.92 -16.34 -14.57
C GLN A 58 6.72 -16.08 -13.07
N LEU A 59 7.80 -16.11 -12.29
CA LEU A 59 7.73 -15.81 -10.86
C LEU A 59 7.38 -14.35 -10.58
N HIS A 60 7.99 -13.40 -11.32
CA HIS A 60 7.65 -11.99 -11.20
C HIS A 60 6.20 -11.71 -11.61
N GLU A 61 5.72 -12.36 -12.67
CA GLU A 61 4.32 -12.31 -13.10
C GLU A 61 3.39 -12.86 -12.02
N HIS A 62 3.73 -14.01 -11.41
CA HIS A 62 2.95 -14.56 -10.31
C HIS A 62 2.86 -13.60 -9.12
N ILE A 63 3.97 -13.02 -8.68
CA ILE A 63 3.99 -12.02 -7.59
C ILE A 63 3.12 -10.81 -7.96
N TYR A 64 3.26 -10.30 -9.19
CA TYR A 64 2.49 -9.17 -9.68
C TYR A 64 0.98 -9.47 -9.66
N ASN A 65 0.57 -10.64 -10.18
CA ASN A 65 -0.83 -11.05 -10.25
C ASN A 65 -1.42 -11.31 -8.86
N THR A 66 -0.67 -11.93 -7.94
CA THR A 66 -1.11 -12.15 -6.56
C THR A 66 -1.35 -10.82 -5.84
N ARG A 67 -0.44 -9.87 -5.97
CA ARG A 67 -0.62 -8.52 -5.40
C ARG A 67 -1.80 -7.78 -6.03
N LYS A 68 -1.92 -7.84 -7.35
CA LYS A 68 -3.02 -7.21 -8.09
C LYS A 68 -4.37 -7.79 -7.66
N ASN A 69 -4.46 -9.12 -7.50
CA ASN A 69 -5.66 -9.78 -7.01
C ASN A 69 -6.05 -9.29 -5.60
N PHE A 70 -5.10 -9.23 -4.67
CA PHE A 70 -5.35 -8.66 -3.35
C PHE A 70 -5.84 -7.21 -3.41
N HIS A 71 -5.24 -6.37 -4.26
CA HIS A 71 -5.69 -4.98 -4.44
C HIS A 71 -7.15 -4.90 -4.93
N TYR A 72 -7.55 -5.74 -5.89
CA TYR A 72 -8.94 -5.79 -6.33
C TYR A 72 -9.88 -6.28 -5.22
N GLN A 73 -9.53 -7.35 -4.50
CA GLN A 73 -10.34 -7.86 -3.41
C GLN A 73 -10.59 -6.79 -2.34
N VAL A 74 -9.54 -6.07 -1.94
CA VAL A 74 -9.64 -4.97 -0.98
C VAL A 74 -10.46 -3.81 -1.55
N ALA A 75 -10.25 -3.43 -2.81
CA ALA A 75 -11.00 -2.34 -3.43
C ALA A 75 -12.50 -2.65 -3.52
N HIS A 76 -12.85 -3.89 -3.89
CA HIS A 76 -14.24 -4.34 -3.90
C HIS A 76 -14.85 -4.28 -2.51
N HIS A 77 -14.17 -4.85 -1.51
CA HIS A 77 -14.59 -4.86 -0.11
C HIS A 77 -14.89 -3.45 0.42
N LEU A 78 -13.99 -2.49 0.19
CA LEU A 78 -14.22 -1.10 0.60
C LEU A 78 -15.44 -0.47 -0.09
N CYS A 79 -15.62 -0.75 -1.38
CA CYS A 79 -16.78 -0.26 -2.13
C CYS A 79 -18.09 -0.96 -1.75
N ASP A 80 -18.05 -2.13 -1.09
CA ASP A 80 -19.25 -2.76 -0.53
C ASP A 80 -19.74 -2.02 0.73
N GLN A 81 -18.83 -1.41 1.47
CA GLN A 81 -19.09 -0.80 2.77
C GLN A 81 -19.37 0.70 2.72
N ALA A 82 -19.02 1.38 1.63
CA ALA A 82 -19.10 2.84 1.55
C ALA A 82 -19.48 3.35 0.15
N SER A 83 -20.33 4.38 0.13
CA SER A 83 -20.68 5.13 -1.10
C SER A 83 -19.69 6.25 -1.42
N ILE A 84 -18.89 6.67 -0.43
CA ILE A 84 -17.89 7.73 -0.53
C ILE A 84 -16.64 7.29 0.24
N ILE A 85 -15.49 7.32 -0.43
CA ILE A 85 -14.18 6.92 0.11
C ILE A 85 -13.18 8.06 -0.09
N PHE A 86 -12.47 8.42 0.97
CA PHE A 86 -11.37 9.39 0.93
C PHE A 86 -10.08 8.70 1.37
N ALA A 87 -9.00 8.87 0.60
CA ALA A 87 -7.67 8.41 0.97
C ALA A 87 -6.73 9.58 1.22
N GLU A 88 -5.85 9.48 2.21
CA GLU A 88 -4.79 10.46 2.39
C GLU A 88 -3.83 10.50 1.19
N ASP A 89 -3.49 11.70 0.72
CA ASP A 89 -2.49 11.90 -0.34
C ASP A 89 -1.07 11.75 0.22
N LEU A 90 -0.66 10.50 0.44
CA LEU A 90 0.67 10.17 0.89
C LEU A 90 1.71 10.49 -0.20
N ASN A 91 2.88 11.00 0.21
CA ASN A 91 4.03 11.12 -0.67
C ASN A 91 4.69 9.75 -0.91
N LEU A 92 4.01 8.90 -1.68
CA LEU A 92 4.43 7.54 -2.01
C LEU A 92 5.79 7.52 -2.72
N LYS A 93 6.12 8.59 -3.46
CA LYS A 93 7.43 8.75 -4.11
C LYS A 93 8.55 8.86 -3.08
N ALA A 94 8.37 9.67 -2.04
CA ALA A 94 9.33 9.76 -0.93
C ALA A 94 9.46 8.41 -0.20
N MET A 95 8.33 7.74 0.09
CA MET A 95 8.33 6.43 0.75
C MET A 95 9.09 5.35 -0.05
N SER A 96 9.00 5.41 -1.39
CA SER A 96 9.71 4.48 -2.29
C SER A 96 11.23 4.69 -2.34
N ARG A 97 11.75 5.76 -1.72
CA ARG A 97 13.18 6.13 -1.75
C ARG A 97 13.88 6.03 -0.40
N GLY A 98 13.12 5.97 0.70
CA GLY A 98 13.65 5.92 2.07
C GLY A 98 14.11 4.52 2.53
N MET A 99 14.38 4.40 3.83
CA MET A 99 14.79 3.14 4.48
C MET A 99 13.76 2.02 4.29
N LEU A 100 12.48 2.37 4.24
CA LEU A 100 11.36 1.43 4.08
C LEU A 100 11.01 1.13 2.61
N ARG A 101 11.86 1.52 1.65
CA ARG A 101 11.57 1.39 0.20
C ARG A 101 11.11 0.00 -0.24
N LYS A 102 11.74 -1.06 0.29
CA LYS A 102 11.40 -2.44 -0.09
C LYS A 102 9.96 -2.78 0.29
N HIS A 103 9.56 -2.36 1.48
CA HIS A 103 8.21 -2.57 2.00
C HIS A 103 7.17 -1.72 1.27
N ALA A 104 7.51 -0.46 0.95
CA ALA A 104 6.64 0.42 0.18
C ALA A 104 6.41 -0.09 -1.25
N LEU A 105 7.47 -0.53 -1.92
CA LEU A 105 7.39 -1.10 -3.28
C LEU A 105 6.65 -2.45 -3.29
N ASP A 106 6.81 -3.27 -2.25
CA ASP A 106 6.08 -4.53 -2.11
C ASP A 106 4.57 -4.29 -1.94
N ALA A 107 4.20 -3.36 -1.05
CA ALA A 107 2.80 -3.00 -0.80
C ALA A 107 2.07 -2.47 -2.04
N GLY A 108 2.78 -1.76 -2.93
CA GLY A 108 2.22 -1.28 -4.19
C GLY A 108 1.06 -0.30 -4.02
N MET A 109 1.12 0.57 -3.00
CA MET A 109 0.05 1.52 -2.62
C MET A 109 -0.43 2.38 -3.79
N ALA A 110 0.47 2.87 -4.65
CA ALA A 110 0.09 3.68 -5.80
C ALA A 110 -0.80 2.89 -6.77
N SER A 111 -0.41 1.65 -7.08
CA SER A 111 -1.20 0.76 -7.93
C SER A 111 -2.55 0.42 -7.31
N PHE A 112 -2.60 0.25 -5.99
CA PHE A 112 -3.86 0.05 -5.27
C PHE A 112 -4.79 1.25 -5.40
N LEU A 113 -4.30 2.49 -5.21
CA LEU A 113 -5.13 3.69 -5.34
C LEU A 113 -5.72 3.84 -6.75
N GLU A 114 -4.95 3.50 -7.79
CA GLU A 114 -5.48 3.48 -9.17
C GLU A 114 -6.55 2.40 -9.37
N ILE A 115 -6.35 1.20 -8.81
CA ILE A 115 -7.34 0.12 -8.83
C ILE A 115 -8.60 0.53 -8.08
N LEU A 116 -8.47 1.11 -6.89
CA LEU A 116 -9.59 1.58 -6.07
C LEU A 116 -10.38 2.65 -6.80
N LYS A 117 -9.72 3.65 -7.40
CA LYS A 117 -10.37 4.67 -8.22
C LYS A 117 -11.17 4.04 -9.38
N HIS A 118 -10.58 3.05 -10.05
CA HIS A 118 -11.25 2.35 -11.15
C HIS A 118 -12.49 1.56 -10.67
N VAL A 119 -12.35 0.76 -9.60
CA VAL A 119 -13.43 -0.03 -9.03
C VAL A 119 -14.54 0.87 -8.50
N ALA A 120 -14.19 1.94 -7.78
CA ALA A 120 -15.14 2.91 -7.25
C ALA A 120 -15.97 3.56 -8.36
N SER A 121 -15.31 4.01 -9.43
CA SER A 121 -15.99 4.53 -10.63
C SER A 121 -16.95 3.52 -11.26
N LYS A 122 -16.58 2.25 -11.34
CA LYS A 122 -17.47 1.19 -11.86
C LYS A 122 -18.66 0.88 -10.96
N ARG A 123 -18.56 1.18 -9.67
CA ARG A 123 -19.54 0.86 -8.64
C ARG A 123 -20.36 2.08 -8.19
N ASN A 124 -20.23 3.24 -8.85
CA ASN A 124 -20.84 4.51 -8.43
C ASN A 124 -20.48 4.92 -6.98
N VAL A 125 -19.26 4.59 -6.56
CA VAL A 125 -18.68 5.03 -5.29
C VAL A 125 -17.78 6.23 -5.58
N TYR A 126 -17.97 7.34 -4.85
CA TYR A 126 -17.09 8.49 -4.97
C TYR A 126 -15.75 8.16 -4.32
N PHE A 127 -14.66 8.42 -5.03
CA PHE A 127 -13.30 8.25 -4.50
C PHE A 127 -12.46 9.48 -4.80
N ASP A 128 -11.80 10.01 -3.76
CA ASP A 128 -10.85 11.11 -3.94
C ASP A 128 -9.68 11.02 -2.95
N LYS A 129 -8.58 11.68 -3.32
CA LYS A 129 -7.44 11.85 -2.43
C LYS A 129 -7.52 13.21 -1.77
N VAL A 130 -7.41 13.23 -0.46
CA VAL A 130 -7.42 14.47 0.33
C VAL A 130 -6.01 14.79 0.80
N ASP A 131 -5.67 16.07 0.80
CA ASP A 131 -4.40 16.53 1.35
C ASP A 131 -4.32 16.11 2.83
N ALA A 132 -3.27 15.37 3.18
CA ALA A 132 -3.01 14.92 4.54
C ALA A 132 -2.48 16.05 5.44
N ASN A 133 -2.28 17.26 4.90
CA ASN A 133 -1.79 18.38 5.67
C ASN A 133 -2.75 18.73 6.82
N LEU A 134 -2.17 18.78 8.02
CA LEU A 134 -2.83 19.12 9.29
C LEU A 134 -3.89 18.10 9.77
N THR A 135 -4.25 17.04 9.05
CA THR A 135 -5.26 16.06 9.51
C THR A 135 -4.90 15.42 10.85
N SER A 136 -3.61 15.12 11.06
CA SER A 136 -3.07 14.60 12.32
C SER A 136 -2.81 15.66 13.39
N GLN A 137 -2.79 16.94 13.00
CA GLN A 137 -2.44 18.08 13.86
C GLN A 137 -3.68 18.87 14.29
N THR A 138 -4.78 18.80 13.55
CA THR A 138 -6.03 19.47 13.89
C THR A 138 -6.83 18.57 14.83
N CYS A 139 -7.22 19.11 15.99
CA CYS A 139 -8.08 18.40 16.91
C CYS A 139 -9.46 18.17 16.29
N PRO A 140 -9.96 16.92 16.21
CA PRO A 140 -11.28 16.63 15.64
C PRO A 140 -12.43 17.19 16.48
N ASN A 141 -12.20 17.44 17.78
CA ASN A 141 -13.22 17.97 18.69
C ASN A 141 -13.33 19.50 18.62
N CYS A 142 -12.20 20.22 18.66
CA CYS A 142 -12.21 21.70 18.78
C CYS A 142 -11.55 22.45 17.61
N GLY A 143 -10.98 21.76 16.62
CA GLY A 143 -10.40 22.38 15.43
C GLY A 143 -9.06 23.11 15.63
N VAL A 144 -8.51 23.14 16.85
CA VAL A 144 -7.19 23.76 17.10
C VAL A 144 -6.09 22.92 16.47
N VAL A 145 -5.09 23.59 15.89
CA VAL A 145 -3.86 22.95 15.41
C VAL A 145 -2.92 22.72 16.60
N THR A 146 -2.72 21.47 16.98
CA THR A 146 -1.86 21.03 18.10
C THR A 146 -0.38 20.95 17.74
N GLY A 147 0.00 21.29 16.50
CA GLY A 147 1.37 21.26 16.00
C GLY A 147 1.84 19.89 15.51
N LYS A 148 3.10 19.82 15.06
CA LYS A 148 3.70 18.59 14.52
C LYS A 148 3.84 17.53 15.60
N LYS A 149 3.41 16.31 15.26
CA LYS A 149 3.52 15.13 16.11
C LYS A 149 4.70 14.26 15.71
N ASP A 150 5.30 13.61 16.71
CA ASP A 150 6.32 12.59 16.45
C ASP A 150 5.67 11.31 15.92
N LEU A 151 6.40 10.55 15.09
CA LEU A 151 5.93 9.27 14.58
C LEU A 151 5.70 8.22 15.67
N SER A 152 6.17 8.44 16.90
CA SER A 152 5.87 7.59 18.07
C SER A 152 4.54 7.93 18.75
N GLN A 153 3.99 9.12 18.53
CA GLN A 153 2.72 9.54 19.13
C GLN A 153 1.57 8.86 18.39
N ARG A 154 0.95 7.87 19.05
CA ARG A 154 -0.15 7.06 18.50
C ARG A 154 -1.54 7.55 18.93
N VAL A 155 -1.60 8.31 20.02
CA VAL A 155 -2.84 8.86 20.57
C VAL A 155 -2.83 10.37 20.35
N HIS A 156 -3.96 10.91 19.91
CA HIS A 156 -4.15 12.36 19.84
C HIS A 156 -4.51 12.86 21.23
N GLU A 157 -3.72 13.77 21.78
CA GLU A 157 -4.07 14.52 22.99
C GLU A 157 -4.14 16.01 22.65
N CYS A 158 -5.29 16.62 22.92
CA CYS A 158 -5.54 18.04 22.68
C CYS A 158 -5.53 18.81 24.00
N SER A 159 -4.49 19.62 24.23
CA SER A 159 -4.37 20.48 25.41
C SER A 159 -5.47 21.56 25.54
N ASN A 160 -6.17 21.88 24.45
CA ASN A 160 -7.24 22.88 24.45
C ASN A 160 -8.59 22.32 24.95
N CYS A 161 -8.92 21.08 24.61
CA CYS A 161 -10.25 20.51 24.91
C CYS A 161 -10.22 19.16 25.64
N GLY A 162 -9.03 18.61 25.90
CA GLY A 162 -8.85 17.34 26.60
C GLY A 162 -9.23 16.10 25.80
N PHE A 163 -9.42 16.22 24.48
CA PHE A 163 -9.63 15.07 23.57
C PHE A 163 -8.38 14.20 23.47
#